data_AF-A0A803PNW0-F1
#
_entry.id   AF-A0A803PNW0-F1
#
_cell.length_a   1.000
_cell.length_b   1.000
_cell.length_c   1.000
_cell.angle_alpha   90.00
_cell.angle_beta   90.00
_cell.angle_gamma   90.00
#
_symmetry.space_group_name_H-M   'P 1'
#
loop_
_entity.id
_entity.type
_entity.pdbx_description
1 polymer ?
#
loop_
_entity_poly.entity_id
_entity_poly.type
_entity_poly.pdbx_seq_one_letter_code
_entity_poly.pdbx_strand_id
1 'polypeptide(L)'
;MDDDIFDSSLNLEEAHLKEGFNEGYKDGLDSGKEDGKQVGLKTGFEIGEELGFYKGCVDIWNSVIHVDPTQFSSRVQKGIKQMEELIEKYPVMEPENENVHEIMDGLRLKFKAVCASMGVKLEYNGYPKSSSDANEMGF
;
A
#
# COMPACT_ATOMS: atom_id res chain seq x y z
N MET A 1 -7.83 -59.95 16.56
CA MET A 1 -7.20 -58.75 17.11
C MET A 1 -8.34 -57.98 17.70
N ASP A 2 -8.54 -58.15 18.99
CA ASP A 2 -9.54 -57.39 19.74
C ASP A 2 -9.06 -55.94 19.73
N ASP A 3 -9.74 -55.07 18.98
CA ASP A 3 -9.68 -53.64 19.23
C ASP A 3 -10.20 -53.46 20.66
N ASP A 4 -9.30 -53.20 21.61
CA ASP A 4 -9.63 -53.10 23.02
C ASP A 4 -10.67 -51.98 23.19
N ILE A 5 -11.84 -52.31 23.74
CA ILE A 5 -12.99 -51.40 23.79
C ILE A 5 -12.70 -50.14 24.63
N PHE A 6 -11.62 -50.16 25.40
CA PHE A 6 -11.13 -49.06 26.22
C PHE A 6 -9.99 -48.25 25.56
N ASP A 7 -9.38 -48.70 24.47
CA ASP A 7 -8.28 -47.98 23.79
C ASP A 7 -8.74 -46.62 23.25
N SER A 8 -9.97 -46.52 22.77
CA SER A 8 -10.56 -45.24 22.35
C SER A 8 -10.85 -44.30 23.53
N SER A 9 -11.06 -44.85 24.74
CA SER A 9 -11.26 -44.04 25.95
C SER A 9 -9.93 -43.58 26.57
N LEU A 10 -8.86 -44.37 26.42
CA LEU A 10 -7.53 -44.04 26.92
C LEU A 10 -6.82 -43.02 26.01
N ASN A 11 -7.05 -43.08 24.70
CA ASN A 11 -6.47 -42.16 23.71
C ASN A 11 -7.38 -40.97 23.36
N LEU A 12 -8.45 -40.75 24.12
CA LEU A 12 -9.46 -39.72 23.83
C LEU A 12 -8.87 -38.30 23.87
N GLU A 13 -7.97 -38.03 24.82
CA GLU A 13 -7.28 -36.74 24.94
C GLU A 13 -6.39 -36.47 23.72
N GLU A 14 -5.56 -37.45 23.33
CA GLU A 14 -4.69 -37.32 22.16
C GLU A 14 -5.49 -37.18 20.86
N ALA A 15 -6.61 -37.91 20.73
CA ALA A 15 -7.51 -37.78 19.59
C ALA A 15 -8.11 -36.37 19.48
N HIS A 16 -8.63 -35.81 20.56
CA HIS A 16 -9.20 -34.46 20.56
C HIS A 16 -8.14 -33.37 20.42
N LEU A 17 -6.94 -33.53 20.98
CA LEU A 17 -5.82 -32.62 20.74
C LEU A 17 -5.44 -32.60 19.26
N LYS A 18 -5.35 -33.77 18.63
CA LYS A 18 -5.05 -33.89 17.21
C LYS A 18 -6.18 -33.34 16.33
N GLU A 19 -7.42 -33.58 16.70
CA GLU A 19 -8.61 -33.03 16.04
C GLU A 19 -8.60 -31.49 16.11
N GLY A 20 -8.48 -30.92 17.30
CA GLY A 20 -8.43 -29.47 17.49
C GLY A 20 -7.23 -28.80 16.82
N PHE A 21 -6.05 -29.46 16.81
CA PHE A 21 -4.91 -28.98 16.04
C PHE A 21 -5.18 -28.97 14.54
N ASN A 22 -5.74 -30.06 13.99
CA ASN A 22 -6.04 -30.15 12.56
C ASN A 22 -7.12 -29.14 12.14
N GLU A 23 -8.14 -28.96 12.97
CA GLU A 23 -9.18 -27.95 12.78
C GLU A 23 -8.59 -26.55 12.80
N GLY A 24 -7.85 -26.21 13.86
CA GLY A 24 -7.21 -24.90 13.99
C GLY A 24 -6.18 -24.61 12.89
N TYR A 25 -5.43 -25.62 12.43
CA TYR A 25 -4.48 -25.48 11.33
C TYR A 25 -5.21 -25.19 10.01
N LYS A 26 -6.28 -25.94 9.71
CA LYS A 26 -7.06 -25.75 8.49
C LYS A 26 -7.74 -24.37 8.49
N ASP A 27 -8.40 -24.02 9.59
CA ASP A 27 -9.09 -22.73 9.73
C ASP A 27 -8.11 -21.56 9.71
N GLY A 28 -6.94 -21.71 10.34
CA GLY A 28 -5.86 -20.72 10.29
C GLY A 28 -5.29 -20.52 8.88
N LEU A 29 -5.18 -21.59 8.09
CA LEU A 29 -4.72 -21.51 6.71
C LEU A 29 -5.72 -20.79 5.81
N ASP A 30 -7.01 -21.12 5.94
CA ASP A 30 -8.07 -20.51 5.14
C ASP A 30 -8.26 -19.03 5.50
N SER A 31 -8.32 -18.70 6.79
CA SER A 31 -8.44 -17.32 7.27
C SER A 31 -7.20 -16.48 6.92
N GLY A 32 -5.99 -17.00 7.17
CA GLY A 32 -4.75 -16.28 6.86
C GLY A 32 -4.61 -15.94 5.37
N LYS A 33 -5.09 -16.81 4.47
CA LYS A 33 -5.09 -16.54 3.03
C LYS A 33 -6.04 -15.42 2.65
N GLU A 34 -7.26 -15.41 3.19
CA GLU A 34 -8.25 -14.38 2.90
C GLU A 34 -7.81 -13.03 3.50
N ASP A 35 -7.34 -13.03 4.74
CA ASP A 35 -6.84 -11.83 5.41
C ASP A 35 -5.65 -11.22 4.66
N GLY A 36 -4.67 -12.06 4.28
CA GLY A 36 -3.51 -11.61 3.51
C GLY A 36 -3.90 -11.00 2.17
N LYS A 37 -4.89 -11.57 1.48
CA LYS A 37 -5.42 -11.03 0.22
C LYS A 37 -6.10 -9.68 0.43
N GLN A 38 -6.95 -9.54 1.45
CA GLN A 38 -7.65 -8.29 1.73
C GLN A 38 -6.68 -7.18 2.11
N VAL A 39 -5.73 -7.46 3.01
CA VAL A 39 -4.69 -6.52 3.42
C VAL A 39 -3.82 -6.11 2.22
N GLY A 40 -3.37 -7.08 1.42
CA GLY A 40 -2.56 -6.82 0.23
C GLY A 40 -3.29 -5.95 -0.80
N LEU A 41 -4.58 -6.22 -1.06
CA LEU A 41 -5.37 -5.43 -1.99
C LEU A 41 -5.56 -3.98 -1.50
N LYS A 42 -5.91 -3.81 -0.22
CA LYS A 42 -6.12 -2.50 0.38
C LYS A 42 -4.84 -1.67 0.36
N THR A 43 -3.75 -2.20 0.92
CA THR A 43 -2.47 -1.49 1.02
C THR A 43 -1.89 -1.22 -0.36
N GLY A 44 -1.99 -2.18 -1.28
CA GLY A 44 -1.54 -2.01 -2.67
C GLY A 44 -2.31 -0.90 -3.40
N PHE A 45 -3.62 -0.79 -3.19
CA PHE A 45 -4.43 0.29 -3.74
C PHE A 45 -4.04 1.65 -3.16
N GLU A 46 -3.92 1.77 -1.84
CA GLU A 46 -3.55 3.04 -1.17
C GLU A 46 -2.19 3.57 -1.66
N ILE A 47 -1.20 2.68 -1.79
CA ILE A 47 0.13 3.01 -2.31
C ILE A 47 0.08 3.37 -3.80
N GLY A 48 -0.62 2.54 -4.59
CA GLY A 48 -0.73 2.74 -6.04
C GLY A 48 -1.45 4.04 -6.40
N GLU A 49 -2.49 4.39 -5.64
CA GLU A 49 -3.21 5.65 -5.77
C GLU A 49 -2.28 6.85 -5.53
N GLU A 50 -1.51 6.84 -4.44
CA GLU A 50 -0.60 7.92 -4.08
C GLU A 50 0.51 8.08 -5.13
N LEU A 51 1.12 6.98 -5.57
CA LEU A 51 2.12 6.99 -6.63
C LEU A 51 1.55 7.49 -7.96
N GLY A 52 0.37 7.04 -8.33
CA GLY A 52 -0.34 7.46 -9.54
C GLY A 52 -0.63 8.96 -9.52
N PHE A 53 -1.05 9.50 -8.38
CA PHE A 53 -1.27 10.93 -8.19
C PHE A 53 0.02 11.74 -8.43
N TYR A 54 1.14 11.33 -7.81
CA TYR A 54 2.41 12.02 -8.01
C TYR A 54 2.90 11.91 -9.45
N LYS A 55 2.76 10.74 -10.07
CA LYS A 55 3.15 10.53 -11.48
C LYS A 55 2.35 11.42 -12.42
N GLY A 56 1.03 11.50 -12.24
CA GLY A 56 0.18 12.40 -13.03
C GLY A 56 0.59 13.88 -12.90
N CYS A 57 0.93 14.33 -11.69
CA CYS A 57 1.43 15.69 -11.47
C CYS A 57 2.77 15.92 -12.21
N VAL A 58 3.73 15.00 -12.07
CA VAL A 58 5.03 15.07 -12.74
C VAL A 58 4.86 15.12 -14.26
N ASP A 59 4.00 14.27 -14.84
CA ASP A 59 3.77 14.20 -16.28
C ASP A 59 3.17 15.50 -16.83
N ILE A 60 2.21 16.10 -16.11
CA ILE A 60 1.64 17.41 -16.48
C ILE A 60 2.72 18.50 -16.41
N TRP A 61 3.49 18.55 -15.31
CA TRP A 61 4.53 19.58 -15.16
C TRP A 61 5.64 19.44 -16.20
N ASN A 62 6.07 18.21 -16.51
CA ASN A 62 7.03 17.94 -17.58
C ASN A 62 6.47 18.36 -18.96
N SER A 63 5.19 18.13 -19.22
CA SER A 63 4.53 18.60 -20.45
C SER A 63 4.55 20.13 -20.54
N VAL A 64 4.31 20.85 -19.44
CA VAL A 64 4.42 22.31 -19.39
C VAL A 64 5.84 22.78 -19.66
N ILE A 65 6.86 22.15 -19.05
CA ILE A 65 8.28 22.46 -19.30
C ILE A 65 8.64 22.24 -20.77
N HIS A 66 8.09 21.21 -21.40
CA HIS A 66 8.35 20.92 -22.81
C HIS A 66 7.79 22.01 -23.73
N VAL A 67 6.60 22.54 -23.42
CA VAL A 67 5.95 23.61 -24.20
C VAL A 67 6.59 24.97 -23.94
N ASP A 68 6.86 25.28 -22.67
CA ASP A 68 7.54 26.52 -22.26
C ASP A 68 8.57 26.22 -21.16
N PRO A 69 9.86 26.08 -21.53
CA PRO A 69 10.94 25.83 -20.58
C PRO A 69 11.18 26.94 -19.57
N THR A 70 10.61 28.14 -19.77
CA THR A 70 10.77 29.29 -18.87
C THR A 70 9.65 29.42 -17.84
N GLN A 71 8.57 28.64 -17.99
CA GLN A 71 7.41 28.68 -17.11
C GLN A 71 7.74 28.34 -15.66
N PHE A 72 8.71 27.44 -15.43
CA PHE A 72 9.16 27.06 -14.09
C PHE A 72 10.62 27.43 -13.86
N SER A 73 10.94 27.86 -12.64
CA SER A 73 12.34 28.10 -12.24
C SER A 73 13.18 26.82 -12.33
N SER A 74 14.50 26.98 -12.52
CA SER A 74 15.45 25.85 -12.53
C SER A 74 15.38 24.99 -11.27
N ARG A 75 15.06 25.61 -10.12
CA ARG A 75 14.84 24.91 -8.84
C ARG A 75 13.63 23.99 -8.90
N VAL A 76 12.52 24.46 -9.47
CA VAL A 76 11.28 23.68 -9.62
C VAL A 76 11.50 22.53 -10.60
N GLN A 77 12.11 22.80 -11.76
CA GLN A 77 12.43 21.76 -12.75
C GLN A 77 13.30 20.66 -12.17
N LYS A 78 14.33 21.02 -11.38
CA LYS A 78 15.16 20.03 -10.66
C LYS A 78 14.34 19.23 -9.64
N GLY A 79 13.42 19.86 -8.93
CA GLY A 79 12.53 19.18 -8.00
C GLY A 79 11.61 18.17 -8.68
N ILE A 80 11.02 18.54 -9.82
CA ILE A 80 10.17 17.66 -10.64
C ILE A 80 10.97 16.45 -11.12
N LYS A 81 12.19 16.66 -11.65
CA LYS A 81 13.08 15.57 -12.06
C LYS A 81 13.43 14.63 -10.91
N GLN A 82 13.69 15.16 -9.71
CA GLN A 82 13.95 14.33 -8.53
C GLN A 82 12.73 13.50 -8.13
N MET A 83 11.52 14.02 -8.29
CA MET A 83 10.30 13.25 -8.06
C MET A 83 10.16 12.13 -9.08
N GLU A 84 10.40 12.42 -10.36
CA GLU A 84 10.39 11.41 -11.43
C GLU A 84 11.35 10.26 -11.14
N GLU A 85 12.59 10.57 -10.77
CA GLU A 85 13.61 9.58 -10.39
C GLU A 85 13.19 8.73 -9.17
N LEU A 86 12.47 9.31 -8.21
CA LEU A 86 11.95 8.57 -7.04
C LEU A 86 10.79 7.65 -7.42
N ILE A 87 9.89 8.09 -8.31
CA ILE A 87 8.78 7.28 -8.81
C ILE A 87 9.33 6.08 -9.59
N GLU A 88 10.30 6.30 -10.48
CA GLU A 88 10.92 5.23 -11.29
C GLU A 88 11.65 4.19 -10.44
N LYS A 89 12.25 4.62 -9.32
CA LYS A 89 12.95 3.72 -8.39
C LYS A 89 12.02 2.99 -7.43
N TYR A 90 10.75 3.36 -7.36
CA TYR A 90 9.83 2.76 -6.40
C TYR A 90 9.61 1.27 -6.75
N PRO A 91 9.90 0.33 -5.84
CA PRO A 91 9.85 -1.09 -6.13
C PRO A 91 8.43 -1.64 -6.00
N VAL A 92 7.56 -1.35 -6.98
CA VAL A 92 6.13 -1.74 -6.96
C VAL A 92 5.91 -3.25 -6.77
N MET A 93 6.83 -4.07 -7.30
CA MET A 93 6.71 -5.54 -7.26
C MET A 93 7.40 -6.17 -6.04
N GLU A 94 8.09 -5.37 -5.23
CA GLU A 94 8.82 -5.84 -4.04
C GLU A 94 8.35 -5.03 -2.82
N PRO A 95 7.09 -5.23 -2.37
CA PRO A 95 6.52 -4.44 -1.27
C PRO A 95 7.24 -4.64 0.07
N GLU A 96 8.02 -5.72 0.23
CA GLU A 96 8.85 -5.99 1.40
C GLU A 96 10.19 -5.24 1.39
N ASN A 97 10.49 -4.49 0.32
CA ASN A 97 11.74 -3.77 0.20
C ASN A 97 11.82 -2.66 1.28
N GLU A 98 12.88 -2.69 2.07
CA GLU A 98 13.10 -1.77 3.20
C GLU A 98 13.09 -0.29 2.78
N ASN A 99 13.39 0.00 1.51
CA ASN A 99 13.46 1.36 0.98
C ASN A 99 12.09 1.94 0.60
N VAL A 100 11.01 1.14 0.55
CA VAL A 100 9.67 1.58 0.14
C VAL A 100 9.20 2.79 0.95
N HIS A 101 9.38 2.75 2.27
CA HIS A 101 8.97 3.82 3.15
C HIS A 101 9.80 5.10 2.93
N GLU A 102 11.11 4.97 2.79
CA GLU A 102 12.01 6.11 2.55
C GLU A 102 11.70 6.80 1.20
N ILE A 103 11.44 6.03 0.15
CA ILE A 103 11.09 6.57 -1.17
C ILE A 103 9.75 7.31 -1.12
N MET A 104 8.71 6.75 -0.47
CA MET A 104 7.42 7.42 -0.31
C MET A 104 7.53 8.71 0.48
N ASP A 105 8.26 8.71 1.60
CA ASP A 105 8.45 9.91 2.41
C ASP A 105 9.26 10.97 1.65
N GLY A 106 10.26 10.52 0.87
CA GLY A 106 10.96 11.36 -0.09
C GLY A 106 10.01 12.02 -1.11
N LEU A 107 9.09 11.24 -1.70
CA LEU A 107 8.09 11.75 -2.64
C LEU A 107 7.17 12.78 -2.01
N ARG A 108 6.59 12.48 -0.84
CA ARG A 108 5.72 13.39 -0.08
C ARG A 108 6.39 14.71 0.24
N LEU A 109 7.65 14.66 0.71
CA LEU A 109 8.43 15.85 1.03
C LEU A 109 8.76 16.67 -0.22
N LYS A 110 9.17 16.02 -1.30
CA LYS A 110 9.48 16.70 -2.56
C LYS A 110 8.26 17.31 -3.20
N PHE A 111 7.14 16.60 -3.23
CA PHE A 111 5.87 17.11 -3.73
C PHE A 111 5.46 18.41 -3.02
N LYS A 112 5.47 18.42 -1.67
CA LYS A 112 5.18 19.62 -0.87
C LYS A 112 6.13 20.77 -1.19
N ALA A 113 7.43 20.48 -1.30
CA ALA A 113 8.44 21.48 -1.60
C ALA A 113 8.28 22.08 -3.02
N VAL A 114 7.94 21.24 -4.01
CA VAL A 114 7.67 21.66 -5.39
C VAL A 114 6.41 22.50 -5.46
N CYS A 115 5.31 22.07 -4.83
CA CYS A 115 4.07 22.85 -4.75
C CYS A 115 4.27 24.22 -4.11
N ALA A 116 4.98 24.27 -2.98
CA ALA A 116 5.32 25.52 -2.31
C ALA A 116 6.20 26.43 -3.19
N SER A 117 7.14 25.87 -3.95
CA SER A 117 8.01 26.62 -4.85
C SER A 117 7.27 27.17 -6.07
N MET A 118 6.18 26.52 -6.50
CA MET A 118 5.31 26.99 -7.59
C MET A 118 4.18 27.89 -7.09
N GLY A 119 3.95 27.97 -5.77
CA GLY A 119 2.82 28.72 -5.20
C GLY A 119 1.46 28.07 -5.48
N VAL A 120 1.42 26.76 -5.78
CA VAL A 120 0.17 26.03 -6.04
C VAL A 120 -0.28 25.29 -4.78
N LYS A 121 -1.60 25.25 -4.55
CA LYS A 121 -2.20 24.45 -3.48
C LYS A 121 -2.71 23.14 -4.06
N LEU A 122 -1.81 22.17 -4.20
CA LEU A 122 -2.13 20.80 -4.55
C LEU A 122 -1.91 19.91 -3.33
N GLU A 123 -2.87 19.06 -3.03
CA GLU A 123 -2.88 18.18 -1.86
C GLU A 123 -3.32 16.78 -2.30
N TYR A 124 -2.59 15.76 -1.84
CA TYR A 124 -3.03 14.38 -1.93
C TYR A 124 -3.89 14.07 -0.71
N ASN A 125 -5.16 13.71 -0.93
CA ASN A 125 -6.14 13.48 0.14
C ASN A 125 -6.48 12.00 0.37
N GLY A 126 -5.98 11.11 -0.50
CA GLY A 126 -6.25 9.67 -0.48
C GLY A 126 -7.72 9.28 -0.64
N TYR A 127 -7.96 7.98 -0.80
CA TYR A 127 -9.29 7.39 -0.85
C TYR A 127 -9.60 6.50 0.38
N PRO A 128 -10.82 6.58 0.96
CA PRO A 128 -11.79 7.65 0.75
C PRO A 128 -11.28 8.95 1.36
N LYS A 129 -11.66 10.09 0.78
CA LYS A 129 -11.23 11.43 1.25
C LYS A 129 -11.32 11.51 2.78
N SER A 130 -10.25 11.98 3.42
CA SER A 130 -10.21 12.28 4.84
C SER A 130 -11.39 13.18 5.26
N SER A 131 -12.45 12.55 5.77
CA SER A 131 -13.40 13.03 6.80
C SER A 131 -13.92 14.47 6.76
N SER A 132 -14.00 15.14 5.60
CA SER A 132 -14.93 16.26 5.39
C SER A 132 -16.22 15.84 4.67
N ASP A 133 -16.18 14.76 3.87
CA ASP A 133 -17.32 14.29 3.04
C ASP A 133 -17.79 12.86 3.37
N ALA A 134 -17.22 12.21 4.40
CA ALA A 134 -17.53 10.81 4.74
C ALA A 134 -18.94 10.59 5.34
N ASN A 135 -19.72 11.66 5.55
CA ASN A 135 -21.09 11.56 6.06
C ASN A 135 -22.15 11.15 5.01
N GLU A 136 -21.76 10.90 3.75
CA GLU A 136 -22.72 10.55 2.68
C GLU A 136 -22.71 9.09 2.22
N MET A 137 -21.85 8.21 2.76
CA MET A 137 -21.89 6.79 2.42
C MET A 137 -22.44 5.95 3.57
N GLY A 138 -23.76 6.00 3.72
CA GLY A 138 -24.52 5.01 4.48
C GLY A 138 -24.63 3.71 3.69
N PHE A 139 -24.20 2.61 4.30
CA PHE A 139 -24.75 1.28 4.07
C PHE A 139 -25.83 1.01 5.12
#